data_AF-A0A2A3LNN2-F1
#
_entry.id   AF-A0A2A3LNN2-F1
#
_cell.length_a   1.000
_cell.length_b   1.000
_cell.length_c   1.000
_cell.angle_alpha   90.00
_cell.angle_beta   90.00
_cell.angle_gamma   90.00
#
_symmetry.space_group_name_H-M   'P 1'
#
loop_
_entity.id
_entity.type
_entity.pdbx_description
1 polymer ?
#
loop_
_entity_poly.entity_id
_entity_poly.type
_entity_poly.pdbx_seq_one_letter_code
_entity_poly.pdbx_strand_id
1 'polypeptide(L)'
;MPHPCLTCGACCAHYRVRMHWMETDAAGGLVPHASTEPVSPHEVAMRGTWEASPRCIALDADIGRRSRCTIHALRPQPCRDVLASWEHGQASAQCDKARLAHGLPALTAADWITPKIEVVVVDAIDLADAPSPLPAMPAAMLRA
;
A
#
# COMPACT_ATOMS: atom_id res chain seq x y z
N MET A 1 -9.19 5.02 -8.13
CA MET A 1 -9.18 4.45 -6.77
C MET A 1 -7.73 4.12 -6.42
N PRO A 2 -7.19 4.48 -5.25
CA PRO A 2 -5.91 3.92 -4.80
C PRO A 2 -6.04 2.39 -4.69
N HIS A 3 -4.94 1.68 -4.90
CA HIS A 3 -4.88 0.23 -4.79
C HIS A 3 -5.47 -0.24 -3.43
N PRO A 4 -6.37 -1.24 -3.37
CA PRO A 4 -7.08 -1.61 -2.12
C PRO A 4 -6.17 -1.97 -0.93
N CYS A 5 -4.97 -2.47 -1.20
CA CYS A 5 -3.95 -2.72 -0.18
C CYS A 5 -3.37 -1.47 0.50
N LEU A 6 -3.63 -0.26 -0.01
CA LEU A 6 -3.22 1.00 0.61
C LEU A 6 -4.20 1.45 1.72
N THR A 7 -5.30 0.74 1.90
CA THR A 7 -6.30 1.01 2.94
C THR A 7 -6.58 -0.18 3.85
N CYS A 8 -6.28 -1.42 3.47
CA CYS A 8 -6.69 -2.59 4.26
C CYS A 8 -5.72 -3.02 5.37
N GLY A 9 -4.42 -3.17 5.10
CA GLY A 9 -3.41 -3.70 6.03
C GLY A 9 -3.57 -5.18 6.45
N ALA A 10 -4.58 -5.90 5.95
CA ALA A 10 -5.01 -7.18 6.50
C ALA A 10 -3.96 -8.30 6.44
N CYS A 11 -3.32 -8.53 5.30
CA CYS A 11 -2.36 -9.63 5.13
C CYS A 11 -1.16 -9.49 6.09
N CYS A 12 -0.68 -8.25 6.29
CA CYS A 12 0.44 -7.94 7.19
C CYS A 12 0.08 -8.09 8.68
N ALA A 13 -1.21 -8.13 9.01
CA ALA A 13 -1.74 -8.32 10.37
C ALA A 13 -2.40 -9.70 10.56
N HIS A 14 -2.21 -10.63 9.62
CA HIS A 14 -2.86 -11.95 9.67
C HIS A 14 -1.88 -13.10 9.47
N TYR A 15 -0.89 -12.93 8.58
CA TYR A 15 0.02 -14.01 8.23
C TYR A 15 1.36 -13.92 8.94
N ARG A 16 1.88 -15.11 9.23
CA ARG A 16 3.27 -15.33 9.60
C ARG A 16 4.13 -15.30 8.34
N VAL A 17 5.02 -14.32 8.23
CA VAL A 17 5.84 -14.11 7.04
C VAL A 17 7.20 -14.76 7.27
N ARG A 18 7.32 -16.04 6.90
CA ARG A 18 8.58 -16.80 6.96
C ARG A 18 9.27 -16.77 5.61
N MET A 19 10.58 -16.72 5.63
CA MET A 19 11.42 -16.72 4.43
C MET A 19 12.75 -17.40 4.72
N HIS A 20 13.45 -17.81 3.67
CA HIS A 20 14.82 -18.29 3.83
C HIS A 20 15.72 -17.12 4.26
N TRP A 21 16.66 -17.36 5.17
CA TRP A 21 17.55 -16.31 5.69
C TRP A 21 18.35 -15.57 4.60
N MET A 22 18.58 -16.22 3.45
CA MET A 22 19.24 -15.61 2.29
C MET A 22 18.45 -14.48 1.61
N GLU A 23 17.15 -14.33 1.88
CA GLU A 23 16.40 -13.16 1.39
C GLU A 23 16.78 -11.87 2.12
N THR A 24 17.50 -11.97 3.24
CA THR A 24 17.92 -10.82 4.05
C THR A 24 19.24 -10.20 3.59
N ASP A 25 19.42 -8.91 3.88
CA ASP A 25 20.64 -8.16 3.60
C ASP A 25 21.90 -8.70 4.30
N ALA A 26 21.75 -9.46 5.38
CA ALA A 26 22.84 -10.18 6.05
C ALA A 26 23.48 -11.29 5.17
N ALA A 27 22.80 -11.69 4.10
CA ALA A 27 23.16 -12.82 3.25
C ALA A 27 23.21 -12.46 1.75
N GLY A 28 23.22 -11.17 1.43
CA GLY A 28 23.18 -10.65 0.04
C GLY A 28 21.78 -10.49 -0.55
N GLY A 29 20.73 -10.71 0.23
CA GLY A 29 19.35 -10.39 -0.13
C GLY A 29 19.01 -8.90 0.07
N LEU A 30 17.70 -8.58 0.02
CA LEU A 30 17.22 -7.19 0.09
C LEU A 30 16.44 -6.88 1.38
N VAL A 31 15.92 -7.91 2.06
CA VAL A 31 15.05 -7.72 3.22
C VAL A 31 15.90 -7.26 4.41
N PRO A 32 15.57 -6.16 5.10
CA PRO A 32 16.39 -5.70 6.21
C PRO A 32 16.42 -6.73 7.35
N HIS A 33 17.58 -7.34 7.62
CA HIS A 33 17.74 -8.39 8.64
C HIS A 33 17.25 -7.91 10.02
N ALA A 34 17.45 -6.63 10.35
CA ALA A 34 16.97 -6.01 11.60
C ALA A 34 15.44 -6.03 11.78
N SER A 35 14.69 -6.22 10.69
CA SER A 35 13.22 -6.37 10.70
C SER A 35 12.77 -7.82 10.86
N THR A 36 13.70 -8.76 11.06
CA THR A 36 13.45 -10.21 11.09
C THR A 36 13.81 -10.83 12.45
N GLU A 37 13.27 -12.01 12.73
CA GLU A 37 13.58 -12.84 13.90
C GLU A 37 13.85 -14.29 13.48
N PRO A 38 14.80 -14.98 14.12
CA PRO A 38 15.13 -16.36 13.79
C PRO A 38 13.97 -17.31 14.13
N VAL A 39 13.70 -18.24 13.23
CA VAL A 39 12.69 -19.30 13.43
C VAL A 39 13.36 -20.67 13.49
N SER A 40 14.27 -20.93 12.55
CA SER A 40 15.06 -22.16 12.43
C SER A 40 16.42 -21.81 11.83
N PRO A 41 17.39 -22.75 11.74
CA PRO A 41 18.72 -22.45 11.20
C PRO A 41 18.73 -21.85 9.78
N HIS A 42 17.68 -22.11 8.98
CA HIS A 42 17.60 -21.65 7.60
C HIS A 42 16.41 -20.72 7.34
N GLU A 43 15.62 -20.39 8.36
CA GLU A 43 14.42 -19.58 8.21
C GLU A 43 14.37 -18.46 9.25
N VAL A 44 13.98 -17.29 8.77
CA VAL A 44 13.62 -16.14 9.59
C VAL A 44 12.16 -15.79 9.33
N ALA A 45 11.55 -15.07 10.26
CA ALA A 45 10.25 -14.44 10.06
C ALA A 45 10.36 -12.92 10.15
N MET A 46 9.47 -12.19 9.49
CA MET A 46 9.30 -10.77 9.80
C MET A 46 8.88 -10.61 11.27
N ARG A 47 9.56 -9.73 12.01
CA ARG A 47 9.28 -9.51 13.44
C ARG A 47 7.83 -9.18 13.69
N GLY A 48 7.28 -9.78 14.75
CA GLY A 48 5.88 -9.63 15.16
C GLY A 48 4.90 -10.51 14.38
N THR A 49 5.36 -11.19 13.33
CA THR A 49 4.53 -12.17 12.61
C THR A 49 4.68 -13.59 13.16
N TRP A 50 5.67 -13.86 14.02
CA TRP A 50 5.82 -15.13 14.72
C TRP A 50 4.96 -15.25 16.00
N GLU A 51 4.03 -14.33 16.22
CA GLU A 51 3.15 -14.28 17.40
C GLU A 51 1.79 -14.96 17.19
N ALA A 52 1.05 -15.22 18.28
CA ALA A 52 -0.32 -15.74 18.22
C ALA A 52 -1.31 -14.76 17.55
N SER A 53 -1.02 -13.45 17.63
CA SER A 53 -1.73 -12.39 16.90
C SER A 53 -0.72 -11.64 16.01
N PRO A 54 -0.51 -12.08 14.76
CA PRO A 54 0.52 -11.53 13.90
C PRO A 54 0.33 -10.04 13.62
N ARG A 55 1.40 -9.24 13.79
CA ARG A 55 1.46 -7.87 13.31
C ARG A 55 2.88 -7.53 12.88
N CYS A 56 3.09 -7.47 11.57
CA CYS A 56 4.41 -7.20 11.00
C CYS A 56 4.97 -5.85 11.46
N ILE A 57 6.23 -5.82 11.88
CA ILE A 57 6.94 -4.60 12.29
C ILE A 57 6.97 -3.51 11.20
N ALA A 58 6.92 -3.90 9.93
CA ALA A 58 6.92 -2.97 8.79
C ALA A 58 5.54 -2.37 8.47
N LEU A 59 4.48 -2.79 9.17
CA LEU A 59 3.12 -2.32 8.94
C LEU A 59 2.88 -1.01 9.68
N ASP A 60 2.74 0.09 8.94
CA ASP A 60 2.12 1.31 9.46
C ASP A 60 0.69 1.43 8.93
N ALA A 61 -0.27 1.10 9.78
CA ALA A 61 -1.68 1.04 9.41
C ALA A 61 -2.64 1.32 10.56
N ASP A 62 -3.78 1.91 10.17
CA ASP A 62 -5.07 1.71 10.83
C ASP A 62 -5.88 0.76 9.94
N ILE A 63 -6.10 -0.46 10.43
CA ILE A 63 -6.62 -1.58 9.62
C ILE A 63 -7.98 -1.21 9.03
N GLY A 64 -8.13 -1.38 7.71
CA GLY A 64 -9.35 -1.01 6.99
C GLY A 64 -9.49 0.48 6.64
N ARG A 65 -8.60 1.35 7.12
CA ARG A 65 -8.62 2.80 6.80
C ARG A 65 -7.42 3.26 6.00
N ARG A 66 -6.21 2.98 6.48
CA ARG A 66 -4.94 3.32 5.81
C ARG A 66 -3.90 2.24 6.10
N SER A 67 -3.08 1.92 5.12
CA SER A 67 -1.96 1.01 5.33
C SER A 67 -0.81 1.27 4.37
N ARG A 68 0.40 1.21 4.92
CA ARG A 68 1.64 1.17 4.12
C ARG A 68 2.62 0.17 4.72
N CYS A 69 3.41 -0.45 3.86
CA CYS A 69 4.61 -1.18 4.25
C CYS A 69 5.80 -0.24 4.19
N THR A 70 6.51 -0.06 5.31
CA THR A 70 7.68 0.83 5.38
C THR A 70 8.88 0.33 4.57
N ILE A 71 8.87 -0.96 4.18
CA ILE A 71 9.90 -1.61 3.37
C ILE A 71 9.34 -2.15 2.05
N HIS A 72 8.28 -1.55 1.48
CA HIS A 72 7.54 -2.15 0.35
C HIS A 72 8.42 -2.59 -0.82
N ALA A 73 9.45 -1.81 -1.20
CA ALA A 73 10.38 -2.17 -2.26
C ALA A 73 11.31 -3.35 -1.90
N LEU A 74 11.60 -3.51 -0.61
CA LEU A 74 12.50 -4.51 -0.03
C LEU A 74 11.75 -5.70 0.59
N ARG A 75 10.44 -5.83 0.31
CA ARG A 75 9.60 -6.88 0.89
C ARG A 75 10.06 -8.28 0.47
N PRO A 76 9.92 -9.29 1.34
CA PRO A 76 10.29 -10.66 1.03
C PRO A 76 9.34 -11.31 0.01
N GLN A 77 9.76 -12.41 -0.62
CA GLN A 77 8.96 -13.12 -1.64
C GLN A 77 7.57 -13.53 -1.14
N PRO A 78 7.39 -14.10 0.08
CA PRO A 78 6.06 -14.39 0.60
C PRO A 78 5.10 -13.18 0.62
N CYS A 79 5.61 -11.96 0.81
CA CYS A 79 4.79 -10.76 0.72
C CYS A 79 4.45 -10.34 -0.72
N ARG A 80 5.25 -10.74 -1.71
CA ARG A 80 5.00 -10.52 -3.14
C ARG A 80 4.01 -11.55 -3.69
N ASP A 81 4.04 -12.77 -3.17
CA ASP A 81 3.19 -13.88 -3.60
C ASP A 81 1.72 -13.72 -3.16
N VAL A 82 1.46 -12.96 -2.09
CA VAL A 82 0.10 -12.65 -1.67
C VAL A 82 -0.45 -11.47 -2.48
N LEU A 83 -1.02 -11.81 -3.63
CA LEU A 83 -1.71 -10.86 -4.51
C LEU A 83 -3.03 -10.39 -3.91
N ALA A 84 -3.40 -9.15 -4.21
CA ALA A 84 -4.71 -8.66 -3.84
C ALA A 84 -5.80 -9.37 -4.66
N SER A 85 -6.90 -9.75 -4.02
CA SER A 85 -7.98 -10.46 -4.70
C SER A 85 -8.52 -9.60 -5.85
N TRP A 86 -8.62 -10.18 -7.04
CA TRP A 86 -9.00 -9.57 -8.33
C TRP A 86 -7.99 -8.61 -8.99
N GLU A 87 -6.78 -8.45 -8.45
CA GLU A 87 -5.71 -7.61 -9.05
C GLU A 87 -5.38 -8.02 -10.49
N HIS A 88 -5.42 -9.33 -10.76
CA HIS A 88 -5.19 -9.92 -12.08
C HIS A 88 -6.41 -10.71 -12.59
N GLY A 89 -7.62 -10.23 -12.27
CA GLY A 89 -8.86 -10.83 -12.75
C GLY A 89 -9.27 -12.14 -12.08
N GLN A 90 -8.55 -12.56 -11.03
CA GLN A 90 -8.84 -13.77 -10.25
C GLN A 90 -8.86 -13.47 -8.76
N ALA A 91 -9.73 -14.16 -8.02
CA ALA A 91 -9.76 -14.05 -6.57
C ALA A 91 -8.50 -14.63 -5.92
N SER A 92 -8.07 -14.04 -4.82
CA SER A 92 -6.93 -14.49 -4.01
C SER A 92 -7.44 -14.97 -2.66
N ALA A 93 -7.50 -16.30 -2.48
CA ALA A 93 -8.00 -16.92 -1.24
C ALA A 93 -7.23 -16.46 0.00
N GLN A 94 -5.93 -16.16 -0.14
CA GLN A 94 -5.13 -15.62 0.96
C GLN A 94 -5.52 -14.17 1.29
N CYS A 95 -5.70 -13.32 0.28
CA CYS A 95 -6.17 -11.97 0.51
C CYS A 95 -7.56 -11.97 1.19
N ASP A 96 -8.49 -12.76 0.67
CA ASP A 96 -9.86 -12.82 1.17
C ASP A 96 -9.91 -13.34 2.61
N LYS A 97 -9.17 -14.41 2.92
CA LYS A 97 -9.06 -14.93 4.29
C LYS A 97 -8.54 -13.88 5.26
N ALA A 98 -7.46 -13.16 4.90
CA ALA A 98 -6.92 -12.12 5.76
C ALA A 98 -7.92 -10.98 5.96
N ARG A 99 -8.61 -10.53 4.89
CA ARG A 99 -9.62 -9.48 4.99
C ARG A 99 -10.77 -9.88 5.92
N LEU A 100 -11.32 -11.08 5.73
CA LEU A 100 -12.41 -11.60 6.56
C LEU A 100 -12.00 -11.73 8.04
N ALA A 101 -10.77 -12.16 8.31
CA ALA A 101 -10.25 -12.25 9.69
C ALA A 101 -10.16 -10.89 10.40
N HIS A 102 -10.11 -9.79 9.64
CA HIS A 102 -10.09 -8.41 10.14
C HIS A 102 -11.42 -7.69 9.97
N GLY A 103 -12.51 -8.42 9.68
CA GLY A 103 -13.85 -7.84 9.50
C GLY A 103 -14.03 -7.02 8.22
N LEU A 104 -13.12 -7.16 7.25
CA LEU A 104 -13.18 -6.49 5.96
C LEU A 104 -13.88 -7.40 4.92
N PRO A 105 -14.71 -6.86 4.03
CA PRO A 105 -15.32 -7.65 2.96
C PRO A 105 -14.24 -8.14 1.99
N ALA A 106 -14.40 -9.34 1.42
CA ALA A 106 -13.58 -9.81 0.31
C ALA A 106 -13.67 -8.83 -0.87
N LEU A 107 -12.59 -8.71 -1.65
CA LEU A 107 -12.62 -7.86 -2.84
C LEU A 107 -13.39 -8.57 -3.97
N THR A 108 -13.91 -7.76 -4.87
CA THR A 108 -14.59 -8.14 -6.09
C THR A 108 -13.92 -7.45 -7.28
N ALA A 109 -14.24 -7.88 -8.50
CA ALA A 109 -13.79 -7.19 -9.71
C ALA A 109 -14.18 -5.69 -9.73
N ALA A 110 -15.29 -5.32 -9.07
CA ALA A 110 -15.76 -3.94 -9.02
C ALA A 110 -14.83 -3.01 -8.21
N ASP A 111 -14.07 -3.55 -7.26
CA ASP A 111 -13.13 -2.78 -6.43
C ASP A 111 -11.91 -2.27 -7.21
N TRP A 112 -11.68 -2.78 -8.43
CA TRP A 112 -10.56 -2.45 -9.30
C TRP A 112 -10.90 -1.53 -10.47
N ILE A 113 -12.17 -1.13 -10.62
CA ILE A 113 -12.59 -0.31 -11.75
C ILE A 113 -12.01 1.10 -11.61
N THR A 114 -11.14 1.48 -12.56
CA THR A 114 -10.59 2.82 -12.71
C THR A 114 -11.72 3.84 -12.92
N PRO A 115 -11.69 5.03 -12.29
CA PRO A 115 -12.66 6.07 -12.60
C PRO A 115 -12.60 6.38 -14.10
N LYS A 116 -13.77 6.43 -14.75
CA LYS A 116 -13.88 7.02 -16.09
C LYS A 116 -13.52 8.49 -15.95
N ILE A 117 -12.37 8.87 -16.51
CA ILE A 117 -12.02 10.28 -16.67
C ILE A 117 -12.84 10.76 -17.85
N GLU A 118 -13.89 11.52 -17.59
CA GLU A 118 -14.56 12.29 -18.64
C GLU A 118 -13.70 13.53 -18.93
N VAL A 119 -13.10 13.54 -20.11
CA VAL A 119 -12.41 14.71 -20.64
C VAL A 119 -13.48 15.64 -21.18
N VAL A 120 -13.77 16.71 -20.45
CA VAL A 120 -14.54 17.84 -20.98
C VAL A 120 -13.55 18.75 -21.72
N VAL A 121 -13.66 18.79 -23.04
CA VAL A 121 -12.94 19.78 -23.84
C VAL A 121 -13.62 21.12 -23.60
N VAL A 122 -12.92 22.03 -22.96
CA VAL A 122 -13.31 23.44 -22.91
C VAL A 122 -12.71 24.14 -24.12
N ASP A 123 -13.53 24.88 -24.84
CA ASP A 123 -13.03 25.75 -25.91
C ASP A 123 -12.08 26.81 -25.30
N ALA A 124 -11.09 27.22 -26.07
CA ALA A 124 -10.24 28.33 -25.69
C ALA A 124 -11.11 29.58 -25.50
N ILE A 125 -11.01 30.21 -24.34
CA ILE A 125 -11.64 31.50 -24.10
C ILE A 125 -10.94 32.48 -25.05
N ASP A 126 -11.69 33.14 -25.93
CA ASP A 126 -11.14 34.19 -26.77
C ASP A 126 -10.51 35.27 -25.88
N LEU A 127 -9.41 35.88 -26.34
CA LEU A 127 -8.73 36.95 -25.60
C LEU A 127 -9.66 38.14 -25.31
N ALA A 128 -10.72 38.30 -26.10
CA ALA A 128 -11.78 39.28 -25.89
C ALA A 128 -12.70 38.96 -24.69
N ASP A 129 -12.85 37.68 -24.33
CA ASP A 129 -13.66 37.19 -23.22
C ASP A 129 -12.82 36.90 -21.96
N ALA A 130 -11.52 37.26 -21.98
CA ALA A 130 -10.65 37.10 -20.83
C ALA A 130 -11.17 37.94 -19.64
N PRO A 131 -11.25 37.36 -18.42
CA PRO A 131 -11.64 38.12 -17.25
C PRO A 131 -10.70 39.30 -17.03
N SER A 132 -11.25 40.43 -16.60
CA SER A 132 -10.48 41.66 -16.36
C SER A 132 -9.26 41.37 -15.46
N PRO A 133 -8.10 41.99 -15.74
CA PRO A 133 -6.90 41.73 -14.97
C PRO A 133 -7.16 42.01 -13.48
N LEU A 134 -6.62 41.13 -12.62
CA LEU A 134 -6.68 41.31 -11.18
C LEU A 134 -6.11 42.68 -10.80
N PRO A 135 -6.74 43.39 -9.86
CA PRO A 135 -6.23 44.68 -9.41
C PRO A 135 -4.81 44.53 -8.87
N ALA A 136 -3.95 45.50 -9.18
CA ALA A 136 -2.57 45.52 -8.71
C ALA A 136 -2.52 45.37 -7.18
N MET A 137 -1.74 44.42 -6.69
CA MET A 137 -1.54 44.27 -5.25
C MET A 137 -0.90 45.56 -4.70
N PRO A 138 -1.44 46.14 -3.61
CA PRO A 138 -0.87 47.34 -3.03
C PRO A 138 0.54 47.05 -2.50
N ALA A 139 1.47 47.97 -2.78
CA ALA A 139 2.90 47.87 -2.46
C ALA A 139 3.23 47.64 -0.96
N ALA A 140 2.24 47.74 -0.08
CA ALA A 140 2.37 47.51 1.36
C ALA A 140 2.54 46.03 1.75
N MET A 141 2.25 45.07 0.86
CA MET A 141 2.39 43.62 1.14
C MET A 141 3.74 43.02 0.73
N LEU A 142 4.70 43.82 0.24
CA LEU A 142 6.04 43.38 -0.15
C LEU A 142 7.11 43.77 0.88
N ARG A 143 6.88 43.47 2.16
CA ARG A 143 7.89 43.60 3.21
C ARG A 143 8.03 42.27 3.95
N ALA A 144 9.23 41.70 3.85
CA ALA A 144 9.71 40.53 4.58
C ALA A 144 9.83 40.81 6.09
#